data_AF-A0A3N5ZRC1-F1
#
_entry.id   AF-A0A3N5ZRC1-F1
#
_cell.length_a   1.000
_cell.length_b   1.000
_cell.length_c   1.000
_cell.angle_alpha   90.00
_cell.angle_beta   90.00
_cell.angle_gamma   90.00
#
_symmetry.space_group_name_H-M   'P 1'
#
loop_
_entity.id
_entity.type
_entity.pdbx_description
1 polymer ?
#
loop_
_entity_poly.entity_id
_entity_poly.type
_entity_poly.pdbx_seq_one_letter_code
_entity_poly.pdbx_strand_id
1 'polypeptide(L)'
;MDPSVTPLRRTPLAGWHRAHGGRMVPFAGWEMPVEYSGLSAEHLAVRKRAGLFDVSHMGQLELAGRDALAAVQRITSNDASKLQVGQAQYSALTTPAGTFVDDGLVYRFGRDHFLFVVNASNAAKDFEWIGAQVKPLGDVAAVNTSSRYALLALQGPAAADVLQALTDVDLDGIRYYWFAHGEVAGVRVTVSRTGYTGETG
;
A
#
# COMPACT_ATOMS: atom_id res chain seq x y z
N MET A 1 -5.24 35.98 1.86
CA MET A 1 -5.17 34.51 2.00
C MET A 1 -3.88 34.22 2.72
N ASP A 2 -3.96 33.53 3.86
CA ASP A 2 -2.79 33.20 4.68
C ASP A 2 -1.84 32.27 3.87
N PRO A 3 -0.57 32.65 3.65
CA PRO A 3 0.40 31.83 2.92
C PRO A 3 0.82 30.54 3.67
N SER A 4 0.26 30.26 4.85
CA SER A 4 0.69 29.15 5.72
C SER A 4 -0.11 27.85 5.63
N VAL A 5 -1.11 27.72 4.73
CA VAL A 5 -1.86 26.46 4.57
C VAL A 5 -1.65 25.87 3.17
N THR A 6 -0.70 24.92 3.07
CA THR A 6 -0.58 24.07 1.89
C THR A 6 -1.91 23.34 1.65
N PRO A 7 -2.51 23.42 0.45
CA PRO A 7 -3.74 22.70 0.15
C PRO A 7 -3.56 21.19 0.37
N LEU A 8 -4.54 20.57 1.03
CA LEU A 8 -4.51 19.12 1.24
C LEU A 8 -4.64 18.37 -0.08
N ARG A 9 -3.84 17.31 -0.22
CA ARG A 9 -3.96 16.34 -1.31
C ARG A 9 -5.26 15.53 -1.17
N ARG A 10 -5.75 14.99 -2.27
CA ARG A 10 -7.03 14.25 -2.32
C ARG A 10 -6.83 12.92 -3.02
N THR A 11 -7.38 11.85 -2.44
CA THR A 11 -7.46 10.56 -3.11
C THR A 11 -8.44 10.62 -4.28
N PRO A 12 -8.38 9.70 -5.25
CA PRO A 12 -9.38 9.60 -6.30
C PRO A 12 -10.82 9.46 -5.77
N LEU A 13 -10.99 8.95 -4.54
CA LEU A 13 -12.29 8.73 -3.90
C LEU A 13 -12.74 9.88 -3.00
N ALA A 14 -11.97 10.97 -2.87
CA ALA A 14 -12.33 12.09 -1.99
C ALA A 14 -13.71 12.71 -2.32
N GLY A 15 -14.10 12.74 -3.59
CA GLY A 15 -15.44 13.17 -4.00
C GLY A 15 -16.54 12.24 -3.48
N TRP A 16 -16.32 10.93 -3.59
CA TRP A 16 -17.22 9.90 -3.09
C TRP A 16 -17.37 10.00 -1.57
N HIS A 17 -16.26 10.13 -0.83
CA HIS A 17 -16.28 10.24 0.64
C HIS A 17 -17.17 11.37 1.13
N ARG A 18 -17.04 12.57 0.54
CA ARG A 18 -17.87 13.73 0.91
C ARG A 18 -19.35 13.51 0.58
N ALA A 19 -19.64 12.92 -0.57
CA ALA A 19 -21.02 12.64 -0.98
C ALA A 19 -21.72 11.59 -0.10
N HIS A 20 -20.95 10.75 0.61
CA HIS A 20 -21.47 9.65 1.42
C HIS A 20 -21.30 9.89 2.94
N GLY A 21 -21.18 11.15 3.35
CA GLY A 21 -21.17 11.52 4.78
C GLY A 21 -19.84 11.29 5.50
N GLY A 22 -18.74 11.08 4.76
CA GLY A 22 -17.42 10.96 5.34
C GLY A 22 -17.00 12.26 6.04
N ARG A 23 -16.65 12.16 7.33
CA ARG A 23 -16.09 13.28 8.09
C ARG A 23 -14.63 13.48 7.68
N MET A 24 -14.40 14.42 6.79
CA MET A 24 -13.07 14.67 6.22
C MET A 24 -12.16 15.43 7.20
N VAL A 25 -10.93 14.95 7.38
CA VAL A 25 -9.90 15.57 8.25
C VAL A 25 -8.53 15.61 7.55
N PRO A 26 -7.62 16.51 7.96
CA PRO A 26 -6.22 16.45 7.55
C PRO A 26 -5.52 15.23 8.15
N PHE A 27 -4.90 14.41 7.30
CA PHE A 27 -4.04 13.28 7.70
C PHE A 27 -2.84 13.17 6.76
N ALA A 28 -1.61 13.33 7.26
CA ALA A 28 -0.38 13.24 6.46
C ALA A 28 -0.37 14.12 5.19
N GLY A 29 -0.98 15.31 5.26
CA GLY A 29 -1.13 16.23 4.12
C GLY A 29 -2.18 15.81 3.08
N TRP A 30 -3.05 14.87 3.44
CA TRP A 30 -4.21 14.44 2.66
C TRP A 30 -5.52 14.80 3.37
N GLU A 31 -6.58 14.97 2.60
CA GLU A 31 -7.95 15.11 3.07
C GLU A 31 -8.61 13.71 3.07
N MET A 32 -8.71 13.10 4.25
CA MET A 32 -9.15 11.71 4.43
C MET A 32 -10.42 11.62 5.29
N PRO A 33 -11.32 10.65 5.04
CA PRO A 33 -12.45 10.39 5.92
C PRO A 33 -11.97 9.70 7.20
N VAL A 34 -12.23 10.29 8.37
CA VAL A 34 -11.89 9.63 9.65
C VAL A 34 -12.98 8.67 10.13
N GLU A 35 -14.23 8.92 9.75
CA GLU A 35 -15.40 8.08 10.01
C GLU A 35 -16.57 8.51 9.11
N TYR A 36 -17.61 7.68 9.06
CA TYR A 36 -18.90 7.88 8.38
C TYR A 36 -20.09 7.71 9.34
N SER A 37 -20.06 6.65 10.15
CA SER A 37 -21.14 6.22 11.04
C SER A 37 -20.72 6.16 12.51
N GLY A 38 -19.44 6.44 12.78
CA GLY A 38 -18.85 6.48 14.12
C GLY A 38 -17.73 5.45 14.27
N LEU A 39 -16.58 5.88 14.81
CA LEU A 39 -15.39 5.02 14.99
C LEU A 39 -15.69 3.64 15.60
N SER A 40 -16.53 3.59 16.65
CA SER A 40 -16.88 2.32 17.31
C SER A 40 -17.72 1.41 16.42
N ALA A 41 -18.67 1.97 15.65
CA ALA A 41 -19.52 1.19 14.75
C ALA A 41 -18.70 0.59 13.61
N GLU A 42 -17.81 1.39 13.01
CA GLU A 42 -16.91 0.95 11.93
C GLU A 42 -15.88 -0.08 12.41
N HIS A 43 -15.31 0.12 13.60
CA HIS A 43 -14.44 -0.87 14.22
C HIS A 43 -15.17 -2.21 14.41
N LEU A 44 -16.40 -2.18 14.96
CA LEU A 44 -17.19 -3.38 15.16
C LEU A 44 -17.62 -4.03 13.83
N ALA A 45 -17.83 -3.25 12.77
CA ALA A 45 -18.12 -3.78 11.45
C ALA A 45 -16.95 -4.62 10.91
N VAL A 46 -15.72 -4.16 11.06
CA VAL A 46 -14.51 -4.95 10.72
C VAL A 46 -14.43 -6.21 11.57
N ARG A 47 -14.61 -6.10 12.89
CA ARG A 47 -14.50 -7.25 13.81
C ARG A 47 -15.56 -8.32 13.59
N LYS A 48 -16.77 -7.95 13.16
CA LYS A 48 -17.91 -8.87 13.07
C LYS A 48 -18.26 -9.28 11.64
N ARG A 49 -17.88 -8.48 10.64
CA ARG A 49 -18.22 -8.70 9.23
C ARG A 49 -17.07 -8.25 8.32
N ALA A 50 -17.14 -7.04 7.79
CA ALA A 50 -16.15 -6.46 6.90
C ALA A 50 -16.23 -4.93 6.96
N GLY A 51 -15.08 -4.26 6.77
CA GLY A 51 -14.97 -2.83 6.54
C GLY A 51 -14.02 -2.56 5.37
N LEU A 52 -14.33 -1.54 4.57
CA LEU A 52 -13.53 -1.12 3.43
C LEU A 52 -12.89 0.23 3.74
N PHE A 53 -11.57 0.30 3.60
CA PHE A 53 -10.78 1.49 3.86
C PHE A 53 -10.19 2.02 2.55
N ASP A 54 -10.30 3.32 2.33
CA ASP A 54 -9.50 4.01 1.32
C ASP A 54 -8.12 4.36 1.90
N VAL A 55 -7.11 3.62 1.46
CA VAL A 55 -5.71 3.83 1.84
C VAL A 55 -4.87 4.31 0.65
N SER A 56 -5.51 4.90 -0.37
CA SER A 56 -4.85 5.42 -1.58
C SER A 56 -3.89 6.60 -1.33
N HIS A 57 -3.82 7.09 -0.09
CA HIS A 57 -2.88 8.11 0.35
C HIS A 57 -1.48 7.54 0.65
N MET A 58 -1.36 6.21 0.83
CA MET A 58 -0.06 5.53 0.98
C MET A 58 0.78 5.70 -0.28
N GLY A 59 2.11 5.67 -0.14
CA GLY A 59 3.02 5.75 -1.27
C GLY A 59 3.18 4.41 -1.98
N GLN A 60 3.27 4.42 -3.32
CA GLN A 60 3.62 3.26 -4.14
C GLN A 60 4.87 3.60 -4.96
N LEU A 61 5.98 2.91 -4.66
CA LEU A 61 7.28 3.16 -5.27
C LEU A 61 7.77 1.87 -5.93
N GLU A 62 8.02 1.89 -7.23
CA GLU A 62 8.51 0.73 -7.97
C GLU A 62 10.04 0.79 -8.14
N LEU A 63 10.68 -0.36 -7.99
CA LEU A 63 12.09 -0.57 -8.33
C LEU A 63 12.18 -1.68 -9.38
N ALA A 64 12.77 -1.37 -10.54
CA ALA A 64 12.90 -2.32 -11.63
C ALA A 64 14.29 -2.27 -12.28
N GLY A 65 14.76 -3.42 -12.75
CA GLY A 65 16.07 -3.60 -13.39
C GLY A 65 16.83 -4.79 -12.82
N ARG A 66 17.86 -5.27 -13.54
CA ARG A 66 18.60 -6.51 -13.17
C ARG A 66 19.22 -6.45 -11.77
N ASP A 67 19.51 -5.26 -11.25
CA ASP A 67 20.08 -5.05 -9.92
C ASP A 67 19.01 -4.72 -8.85
N ALA A 68 17.72 -4.82 -9.19
CA ALA A 68 16.64 -4.45 -8.28
C ALA A 68 16.64 -5.29 -6.98
N LEU A 69 16.89 -6.60 -7.06
CA LEU A 69 16.98 -7.42 -5.85
C LEU A 69 18.13 -6.98 -4.93
N ALA A 70 19.30 -6.67 -5.51
CA ALA A 70 20.45 -6.17 -4.75
C ALA A 70 20.14 -4.80 -4.13
N ALA A 71 19.42 -3.94 -4.85
CA ALA A 71 18.94 -2.66 -4.35
C ALA A 71 17.98 -2.82 -3.17
N VAL A 72 16.99 -3.70 -3.26
CA VAL A 72 16.07 -3.99 -2.15
C VAL A 72 16.85 -4.53 -0.95
N GLN A 73 17.69 -5.56 -1.12
CA GLN A 73 18.52 -6.12 -0.04
C GLN A 73 19.40 -5.07 0.66
N ARG A 74 19.86 -4.06 -0.07
CA ARG A 74 20.69 -2.98 0.48
C ARG A 74 19.90 -2.04 1.40
N ILE A 75 18.65 -1.76 1.07
CA ILE A 75 17.86 -0.70 1.71
C ILE A 75 16.83 -1.23 2.70
N THR A 76 16.58 -2.55 2.73
CA THR A 76 15.60 -3.19 3.60
C THR A 76 16.24 -4.12 4.62
N SER A 77 15.63 -4.25 5.80
CA SER A 77 16.12 -5.15 6.85
C SER A 77 15.77 -6.63 6.65
N ASN A 78 14.65 -6.93 5.98
CA ASN A 78 14.21 -8.30 5.74
C ASN A 78 14.82 -8.87 4.44
N ASP A 79 14.97 -10.20 4.37
CA ASP A 79 15.66 -10.87 3.27
C ASP A 79 14.75 -11.03 2.04
N ALA A 80 14.77 -10.02 1.17
CA ALA A 80 14.04 -9.98 -0.10
C ALA A 80 14.42 -11.10 -1.08
N SER A 81 15.57 -11.79 -0.90
CA SER A 81 15.92 -12.94 -1.75
C SER A 81 14.98 -14.14 -1.52
N LYS A 82 14.33 -14.20 -0.35
CA LYS A 82 13.35 -15.24 0.00
C LYS A 82 11.96 -14.99 -0.60
N LEU A 83 11.67 -13.78 -1.07
CA LEU A 83 10.41 -13.49 -1.74
C LEU A 83 10.32 -14.25 -3.06
N GLN A 84 9.21 -14.97 -3.26
CA GLN A 84 8.85 -15.48 -4.57
C GLN A 84 8.09 -14.42 -5.37
N VAL A 85 8.05 -14.55 -6.70
CA VAL A 85 7.18 -13.70 -7.52
C VAL A 85 5.73 -13.96 -7.11
N GLY A 86 4.95 -12.90 -6.89
CA GLY A 86 3.60 -12.99 -6.32
C GLY A 86 3.58 -12.98 -4.78
N GLN A 87 4.72 -12.72 -4.12
CA GLN A 87 4.81 -12.63 -2.67
C GLN A 87 5.20 -11.22 -2.22
N ALA A 88 4.72 -10.84 -1.04
CA ALA A 88 5.11 -9.65 -0.33
C ALA A 88 5.78 -10.01 1.01
N GLN A 89 6.45 -9.04 1.63
CA GLN A 89 6.89 -9.12 3.02
C GLN A 89 6.86 -7.75 3.67
N TYR A 90 6.72 -7.74 5.00
CA TYR A 90 6.92 -6.54 5.79
C TYR A 90 8.42 -6.35 6.02
N SER A 91 8.88 -5.10 5.91
CA SER A 91 10.27 -4.76 6.18
C SER A 91 10.39 -3.32 6.65
N ALA A 92 11.49 -3.04 7.34
CA ALA A 92 11.95 -1.67 7.53
C ALA A 92 12.79 -1.23 6.34
N LEU A 93 12.61 0.01 5.90
CA LEU A 93 13.62 0.77 5.17
C LEU A 93 14.64 1.31 6.18
N THR A 94 15.92 1.06 5.95
CA THR A 94 16.97 1.38 6.92
C THR A 94 18.07 2.28 6.37
N THR A 95 18.68 3.04 7.25
CA THR A 95 19.93 3.77 6.98
C THR A 95 21.13 2.82 6.99
N PRO A 96 22.31 3.23 6.46
CA PRO A 96 23.54 2.45 6.58
C PRO A 96 23.97 2.17 8.03
N ALA A 97 23.49 2.95 9.00
CA ALA A 97 23.71 2.72 10.43
C ALA A 97 22.71 1.72 11.05
N GLY A 98 21.79 1.16 10.26
CA GLY A 98 20.77 0.24 10.72
C GLY A 98 19.58 0.88 11.44
N THR A 99 19.42 2.22 11.34
CA THR A 99 18.27 2.92 11.93
C THR A 99 17.11 3.02 10.94
N PHE A 100 15.89 3.26 11.44
CA PHE A 100 14.69 3.34 10.62
C PHE A 100 14.64 4.61 9.77
N VAL A 101 14.26 4.41 8.51
CA VAL A 101 13.77 5.47 7.61
C VAL A 101 12.25 5.45 7.59
N ASP A 102 11.66 4.28 7.31
CA ASP A 102 10.23 3.99 7.37
C ASP A 102 10.02 2.47 7.51
N ASP A 103 8.79 2.04 7.75
CA ASP A 103 8.35 0.66 7.55
C ASP A 103 7.41 0.56 6.33
N GLY A 104 7.24 -0.65 5.80
CA GLY A 104 6.34 -0.86 4.68
C GLY A 104 6.30 -2.29 4.18
N LEU A 105 5.59 -2.47 3.08
CA LEU A 105 5.47 -3.75 2.38
C LEU A 105 6.31 -3.74 1.11
N VAL A 106 7.07 -4.81 0.89
CA VAL A 106 7.85 -5.05 -0.32
C VAL A 106 7.22 -6.21 -1.07
N TYR A 107 6.69 -5.94 -2.26
CA TYR A 107 6.09 -6.92 -3.16
C TYR A 107 7.08 -7.28 -4.26
N ARG A 108 7.18 -8.56 -4.60
CA ARG A 108 7.97 -9.04 -5.75
C ARG A 108 7.04 -9.33 -6.93
N PHE A 109 6.90 -8.35 -7.83
CA PHE A 109 6.04 -8.42 -9.03
C PHE A 109 6.67 -9.27 -10.13
N GLY A 110 8.00 -9.30 -10.19
CA GLY A 110 8.74 -10.10 -11.15
C GLY A 110 10.12 -10.46 -10.64
N ARG A 111 10.91 -11.12 -11.51
CA ARG A 111 12.30 -11.46 -11.18
C ARG A 111 13.10 -10.23 -10.74
N ASP A 112 12.92 -9.14 -11.49
CA ASP A 112 13.69 -7.90 -11.47
C ASP A 112 12.76 -6.68 -11.27
N HIS A 113 11.60 -6.86 -10.62
CA HIS A 113 10.60 -5.82 -10.40
C HIS A 113 9.95 -5.96 -9.03
N PHE A 114 10.05 -4.89 -8.24
CA PHE A 114 9.55 -4.79 -6.88
C PHE A 114 8.68 -3.56 -6.72
N LEU A 115 7.68 -3.65 -5.85
CA LEU A 115 6.83 -2.54 -5.44
C LEU A 115 6.94 -2.36 -3.92
N PHE A 116 7.18 -1.13 -3.49
CA PHE A 116 7.12 -0.71 -2.10
C PHE A 116 5.82 0.02 -1.84
N VAL A 117 5.09 -0.40 -0.81
CA VAL A 117 3.97 0.35 -0.25
C VAL A 117 4.42 0.95 1.08
N VAL A 118 4.51 2.28 1.14
CA VAL A 118 5.12 3.05 2.25
C VAL A 118 4.13 4.04 2.87
N ASN A 119 4.44 4.56 4.06
CA ASN A 119 3.55 5.45 4.79
C ASN A 119 3.33 6.79 4.06
N ALA A 120 2.10 7.31 4.13
CA ALA A 120 1.69 8.50 3.39
C ALA A 120 2.50 9.76 3.72
N SER A 121 2.90 9.94 4.98
CA SER A 121 3.72 11.06 5.43
C SER A 121 5.17 10.97 4.95
N ASN A 122 5.63 9.76 4.62
CA ASN A 122 7.01 9.46 4.29
C ASN A 122 7.25 9.25 2.79
N ALA A 123 6.20 9.01 1.99
CA ALA A 123 6.32 8.66 0.58
C ALA A 123 7.30 9.51 -0.26
N ALA A 124 7.32 10.84 -0.08
CA ALA A 124 8.27 11.71 -0.78
C ALA A 124 9.71 11.52 -0.27
N LYS A 125 9.90 11.53 1.05
CA LYS A 125 11.18 11.29 1.72
C LYS A 125 11.75 9.91 1.36
N ASP A 126 10.90 8.89 1.35
CA ASP A 126 11.31 7.52 1.04
C ASP A 126 11.68 7.38 -0.43
N PHE A 127 10.96 8.02 -1.34
CA PHE A 127 11.33 8.02 -2.75
C PHE A 127 12.69 8.68 -2.99
N GLU A 128 12.94 9.84 -2.37
CA GLU A 128 14.25 10.50 -2.45
C GLU A 128 15.36 9.65 -1.82
N TRP A 129 15.10 9.05 -0.66
CA TRP A 129 16.02 8.15 0.02
C TRP A 129 16.38 6.95 -0.86
N ILE A 130 15.37 6.22 -1.35
CA ILE A 130 15.55 5.06 -2.23
C ILE A 130 16.34 5.48 -3.47
N GLY A 131 15.94 6.56 -4.15
CA GLY A 131 16.63 7.09 -5.32
C GLY A 131 18.12 7.34 -5.06
N ALA A 132 18.46 7.96 -3.93
CA ALA A 132 19.84 8.20 -3.54
C ALA A 132 20.61 6.89 -3.26
N GLN A 133 19.98 5.89 -2.64
CA GLN A 133 20.61 4.60 -2.32
C GLN A 133 20.81 3.70 -3.53
N VAL A 134 19.93 3.79 -4.55
CA VAL A 134 20.02 2.94 -5.76
C VAL A 134 20.87 3.56 -6.86
N LYS A 135 21.06 4.89 -6.88
CA LYS A 135 21.88 5.59 -7.88
C LYS A 135 23.29 5.03 -8.09
N PRO A 136 24.02 4.55 -7.04
CA PRO A 136 25.34 3.94 -7.22
C PRO A 136 25.30 2.50 -7.76
N LEU A 137 24.12 1.88 -7.84
CA LEU A 137 23.94 0.53 -8.38
C LEU A 137 23.82 0.60 -9.91
N GLY A 138 24.00 -0.53 -10.58
CA GLY A 138 24.02 -0.61 -12.04
C GLY A 138 22.64 -0.43 -12.66
N ASP A 139 22.03 -1.53 -13.05
CA ASP A 139 20.76 -1.57 -13.78
C ASP A 139 19.57 -1.64 -12.81
N VAL A 140 19.21 -0.49 -12.24
CA VAL A 140 18.00 -0.32 -11.42
C VAL A 140 17.47 1.11 -11.50
N ALA A 141 16.15 1.23 -11.66
CA ALA A 141 15.43 2.50 -11.63
C ALA A 141 14.37 2.48 -10.53
N ALA A 142 14.28 3.59 -9.78
CA ALA A 142 13.19 3.84 -8.84
C ALA A 142 12.18 4.81 -9.47
N VAL A 143 10.89 4.50 -9.39
CA VAL A 143 9.80 5.33 -9.92
C VAL A 143 8.72 5.51 -8.87
N ASN A 144 8.31 6.75 -8.60
CA ASN A 144 7.12 7.01 -7.80
C ASN A 144 5.87 6.80 -8.66
N THR A 145 5.13 5.74 -8.37
CA THR A 145 3.91 5.35 -9.09
C THR A 145 2.65 5.62 -8.27
N SER A 146 2.74 6.37 -7.16
CA SER A 146 1.60 6.61 -6.26
C SER A 146 0.38 7.23 -6.96
N SER A 147 0.59 8.07 -7.98
CA SER A 147 -0.51 8.65 -8.76
C SER A 147 -1.19 7.68 -9.74
N ARG A 148 -0.61 6.48 -9.94
CA ARG A 148 -1.13 5.45 -10.86
C ARG A 148 -2.03 4.44 -10.16
N TYR A 149 -1.97 4.37 -8.83
CA TYR A 149 -2.70 3.41 -8.04
C TYR A 149 -3.74 4.09 -7.15
N ALA A 150 -4.87 3.43 -6.99
CA ALA A 150 -5.68 3.55 -5.79
C ALA A 150 -5.44 2.30 -4.95
N LEU A 151 -5.54 2.42 -3.63
CA LEU A 151 -5.33 1.30 -2.72
C LEU A 151 -6.52 1.21 -1.76
N LEU A 152 -7.20 0.07 -1.80
CA LEU A 152 -8.34 -0.23 -0.95
C LEU A 152 -8.01 -1.43 -0.08
N ALA A 153 -8.30 -1.32 1.21
CA ALA A 153 -8.16 -2.45 2.14
C ALA A 153 -9.56 -2.91 2.58
N LEU A 154 -9.95 -4.11 2.16
CA LEU A 154 -11.17 -4.76 2.64
C LEU A 154 -10.78 -5.73 3.75
N GLN A 155 -11.34 -5.56 4.94
CA GLN A 155 -10.84 -6.24 6.15
C GLN A 155 -12.00 -6.74 7.01
N GLY A 156 -11.87 -7.95 7.54
CA GLY A 156 -12.86 -8.60 8.41
C GLY A 156 -13.11 -10.06 8.03
N PRO A 157 -13.78 -10.84 8.91
CA PRO A 157 -14.03 -12.26 8.68
C PRO A 157 -14.85 -12.56 7.41
N ALA A 158 -15.64 -11.61 6.91
CA ALA A 158 -16.43 -11.74 5.68
C ALA A 158 -15.78 -11.06 4.46
N ALA A 159 -14.54 -10.56 4.57
CA ALA A 159 -13.88 -9.80 3.50
C ALA A 159 -13.70 -10.62 2.21
N ALA A 160 -13.23 -11.86 2.33
CA ALA A 160 -13.02 -12.74 1.18
C ALA A 160 -14.33 -13.03 0.45
N ASP A 161 -15.40 -13.40 1.18
CA ASP A 161 -16.72 -13.68 0.60
C ASP A 161 -17.30 -12.47 -0.15
N VAL A 162 -17.16 -11.27 0.43
CA VAL A 162 -17.60 -10.02 -0.20
C VAL A 162 -16.84 -9.75 -1.49
N LEU A 163 -15.52 -9.94 -1.50
CA LEU A 163 -14.70 -9.67 -2.67
C LEU A 163 -14.86 -10.74 -3.76
N GLN A 164 -15.01 -12.01 -3.39
CA GLN A 164 -15.16 -13.14 -4.32
C GLN A 164 -16.38 -12.97 -5.22
N ALA A 165 -17.46 -12.35 -4.73
CA ALA A 165 -18.64 -12.04 -5.53
C ALA A 165 -18.38 -11.03 -6.67
N LEU A 166 -17.23 -10.37 -6.67
CA LEU A 166 -16.84 -9.33 -7.63
C LEU A 166 -15.64 -9.72 -8.48
N THR A 167 -15.08 -10.93 -8.32
CA THR A 167 -13.84 -11.33 -9.00
C THR A 167 -13.82 -12.82 -9.31
N ASP A 168 -13.21 -13.17 -10.45
CA ASP A 168 -12.89 -14.56 -10.81
C ASP A 168 -11.53 -15.02 -10.23
N VAL A 169 -10.80 -14.15 -9.53
CA VAL A 169 -9.58 -14.54 -8.82
C VAL A 169 -9.95 -15.51 -7.70
N ASP A 170 -9.26 -16.66 -7.63
CA ASP A 170 -9.36 -17.59 -6.51
C ASP A 170 -8.71 -16.95 -5.26
N LEU A 171 -9.54 -16.34 -4.41
CA LEU A 171 -9.07 -15.65 -3.21
C LEU A 171 -8.60 -16.61 -2.12
N ASP A 172 -9.12 -17.84 -2.08
CA ASP A 172 -8.73 -18.86 -1.11
C ASP A 172 -7.32 -19.40 -1.39
N GLY A 173 -6.96 -19.48 -2.67
CA GLY A 173 -5.61 -19.80 -3.13
C GLY A 173 -4.54 -18.76 -2.75
N ILE A 174 -4.92 -17.52 -2.43
CA ILE A 174 -3.97 -16.47 -2.06
C ILE A 174 -3.57 -16.64 -0.59
N ARG A 175 -2.36 -17.12 -0.32
CA ARG A 175 -1.84 -17.24 1.05
C ARG A 175 -1.58 -15.88 1.69
N TYR A 176 -1.47 -15.83 3.02
CA TYR A 176 -1.09 -14.60 3.72
C TYR A 176 0.24 -14.04 3.19
N TYR A 177 0.28 -12.74 2.88
CA TYR A 177 1.42 -12.07 2.22
C TYR A 177 1.71 -12.56 0.79
N TRP A 178 0.73 -13.16 0.12
CA TRP A 178 0.75 -13.43 -1.31
C TRP A 178 -0.24 -12.53 -2.02
N PHE A 179 -0.07 -12.42 -3.33
CA PHE A 179 -0.95 -11.66 -4.19
C PHE A 179 -1.12 -12.32 -5.56
N ALA A 180 -2.21 -11.95 -6.22
CA ALA A 180 -2.50 -12.32 -7.59
C ALA A 180 -2.94 -11.10 -8.39
N HIS A 181 -2.82 -11.17 -9.70
CA HIS A 181 -3.41 -10.19 -10.61
C HIS A 181 -4.70 -10.76 -11.20
N GLY A 182 -5.70 -9.91 -11.35
CA GLY A 182 -6.96 -10.28 -11.99
C GLY A 182 -7.86 -9.06 -12.12
N GLU A 183 -9.17 -9.31 -12.20
CA GLU A 183 -10.16 -8.25 -12.30
C GLU A 183 -11.12 -8.27 -11.12
N VAL A 184 -11.39 -7.11 -10.54
CA VAL A 184 -12.42 -6.90 -9.52
C VAL A 184 -13.42 -5.91 -10.10
N ALA A 185 -14.69 -6.30 -10.19
CA ALA A 185 -15.75 -5.50 -10.82
C ALA A 185 -15.37 -4.99 -12.23
N GLY A 186 -14.69 -5.83 -13.03
CA GLY A 186 -14.23 -5.50 -14.38
C GLY A 186 -13.04 -4.54 -14.46
N VAL A 187 -12.36 -4.26 -13.34
CA VAL A 187 -11.17 -3.41 -13.28
C VAL A 187 -9.95 -4.26 -12.94
N ARG A 188 -8.85 -4.09 -13.67
CA ARG A 188 -7.58 -4.78 -13.38
C ARG A 188 -7.02 -4.37 -12.02
N VAL A 189 -6.77 -5.33 -11.15
CA VAL A 189 -6.32 -5.13 -9.76
C VAL A 189 -5.24 -6.15 -9.40
N THR A 190 -4.32 -5.73 -8.54
CA THR A 190 -3.46 -6.63 -7.76
C THR A 190 -4.14 -6.87 -6.42
N VAL A 191 -4.59 -8.11 -6.18
CA VAL A 191 -5.27 -8.50 -4.94
C VAL A 191 -4.26 -9.20 -4.03
N SER A 192 -4.01 -8.64 -2.84
CA SER A 192 -3.08 -9.22 -1.86
C SER A 192 -3.79 -9.53 -0.55
N ARG A 193 -3.49 -10.70 0.04
CA ARG A 193 -3.97 -11.08 1.37
C ARG A 193 -3.07 -10.47 2.43
N THR A 194 -3.35 -9.22 2.79
CA THR A 194 -2.55 -8.35 3.66
C THR A 194 -3.47 -7.42 4.44
N GLY A 195 -3.06 -6.97 5.62
CA GLY A 195 -3.93 -6.14 6.44
C GLY A 195 -3.23 -5.43 7.58
N TYR A 196 -3.93 -4.46 8.16
CA TYR A 196 -3.49 -3.68 9.33
C TYR A 196 -4.49 -3.74 10.50
N THR A 197 -5.47 -4.64 10.42
CA THR A 197 -6.57 -4.71 11.39
C THR A 197 -6.45 -5.87 12.38
N GLY A 198 -5.64 -6.88 12.07
CA GLY A 198 -5.58 -8.15 12.79
C GLY A 198 -6.67 -9.15 12.42
N GLU A 199 -7.65 -8.77 11.59
CA GLU A 199 -8.56 -9.71 10.94
C GLU A 199 -7.96 -10.23 9.63
N THR A 200 -8.61 -11.24 9.06
CA THR A 200 -8.42 -11.61 7.65
C THR A 200 -8.81 -10.46 6.72
N GLY A 201 -8.15 -10.39 5.56
CA GLY A 201 -8.45 -9.44 4.50
C GLY A 201 -7.32 -9.32 3.49
#